data_AF-A0A1F2X428-F1
#
_entry.id   AF-A0A1F2X428-F1
#
_cell.length_a   1.000
_cell.length_b   1.000
_cell.length_c   1.000
_cell.angle_alpha   90.00
_cell.angle_beta   90.00
_cell.angle_gamma   90.00
#
_symmetry.space_group_name_H-M   'P 1'
#
loop_
_entity.id
_entity.type
_entity.pdbx_description
1 polymer ?
#
loop_
_entity_poly.entity_id
_entity_poly.type
_entity_poly.pdbx_seq_one_letter_code
_entity_poly.pdbx_strand_id
1 'polypeptide(L)'
;MEQLCINARKYHFAAVCINPAFIAQAKKILAGSDVKICSVVGYPLGANTIETKVFEARDNVKKGADELDMVINLGAVKGGNYDYVEREIKIVVNVIRREQIAEYNKHINIKVIIETAILNRDEIKKVCSIIEKSGADFVKTSTGFGVKGAELDDIRLIREVVTRNIGVKASGGIRTFGDAQALIDAGATRLGTSSGVNIIKEYSAIFDK
;
A
#
# COMPACT_ATOMS: atom_id res chain seq x y z
N MET A 1 8.24 -2.15 -17.60
CA MET A 1 7.80 -3.21 -16.67
C MET A 1 8.94 -4.16 -16.31
N GLU A 2 9.57 -4.79 -17.30
CA GLU A 2 10.61 -5.80 -17.09
C GLU A 2 11.78 -5.34 -16.23
N GLN A 3 12.35 -4.16 -16.52
CA GLN A 3 13.44 -3.59 -15.72
C GLN A 3 13.09 -3.45 -14.23
N LEU A 4 11.84 -3.11 -13.89
CA LEU A 4 11.39 -3.03 -12.50
C LEU A 4 11.50 -4.40 -11.81
N CYS A 5 11.04 -5.45 -12.49
CA CYS A 5 11.06 -6.82 -11.96
C CYS A 5 12.49 -7.35 -11.83
N ILE A 6 13.35 -7.09 -12.83
CA ILE A 6 14.77 -7.47 -12.79
C ILE A 6 15.47 -6.80 -11.60
N ASN A 7 15.26 -5.50 -11.42
CA ASN A 7 15.83 -4.76 -10.29
C ASN A 7 15.29 -5.28 -8.96
N ALA A 8 13.98 -5.53 -8.85
CA ALA A 8 13.38 -6.04 -7.63
C ALA A 8 13.92 -7.41 -7.25
N ARG A 9 14.09 -8.32 -8.22
CA ARG A 9 14.76 -9.62 -7.99
C ARG A 9 16.20 -9.43 -7.54
N LYS A 10 16.98 -8.59 -8.23
CA LYS A 10 18.39 -8.36 -7.92
C LYS A 10 18.61 -7.86 -6.49
N TYR A 11 17.77 -6.94 -6.03
CA TYR A 11 17.91 -6.30 -4.72
C TYR A 11 16.96 -6.85 -3.65
N HIS A 12 16.30 -7.99 -3.91
CA HIS A 12 15.35 -8.61 -2.99
C HIS A 12 14.32 -7.63 -2.40
N PHE A 13 13.77 -6.75 -3.25
CA PHE A 13 12.75 -5.81 -2.80
C PHE A 13 11.48 -6.56 -2.38
N ALA A 14 10.84 -6.08 -1.31
CA ALA A 14 9.66 -6.73 -0.74
C ALA A 14 8.55 -6.98 -1.78
N ALA A 15 8.31 -6.03 -2.68
CA ALA A 15 7.33 -6.17 -3.75
C ALA A 15 7.62 -5.24 -4.93
N VAL A 16 7.13 -5.61 -6.12
CA VAL A 16 6.83 -4.65 -7.19
C VAL A 16 5.39 -4.17 -7.03
N CYS A 17 5.14 -2.86 -7.15
CA CYS A 17 3.78 -2.29 -7.08
C CYS A 17 3.39 -1.75 -8.46
N ILE A 18 2.37 -2.35 -9.07
CA ILE A 18 2.05 -2.17 -10.50
C ILE A 18 0.55 -2.02 -10.73
N ASN A 19 0.17 -1.47 -11.88
CA ASN A 19 -1.23 -1.43 -12.28
C ASN A 19 -1.75 -2.84 -12.65
N PRO A 20 -3.07 -3.11 -12.48
CA PRO A 20 -3.70 -4.41 -12.72
C PRO A 20 -3.34 -5.09 -14.05
N ALA A 21 -3.21 -4.29 -15.13
CA ALA A 21 -2.92 -4.78 -16.47
C ALA A 21 -1.58 -5.56 -16.57
N PHE A 22 -0.64 -5.33 -15.64
CA PHE A 22 0.70 -5.89 -15.71
C PHE A 22 0.94 -7.07 -14.77
N ILE A 23 -0.05 -7.49 -13.96
CA ILE A 23 0.10 -8.56 -12.96
C ILE A 23 0.58 -9.86 -13.61
N ALA A 24 -0.08 -10.30 -14.69
CA ALA A 24 0.25 -11.56 -15.36
C ALA A 24 1.66 -11.54 -15.98
N GLN A 25 2.10 -10.38 -16.48
CA GLN A 25 3.46 -10.21 -17.01
C GLN A 25 4.50 -10.27 -15.87
N ALA A 26 4.27 -9.53 -14.78
CA ALA A 26 5.16 -9.53 -13.62
C ALA A 26 5.28 -10.93 -12.99
N LYS A 27 4.18 -11.69 -12.92
CA LYS A 27 4.16 -13.07 -12.43
C LYS A 27 5.07 -14.00 -13.22
N LYS A 28 5.09 -13.86 -14.55
CA LYS A 28 6.01 -14.63 -15.41
C LYS A 28 7.46 -14.24 -15.14
N ILE A 29 7.75 -12.94 -15.08
CA ILE A 29 9.12 -12.45 -14.93
C ILE A 29 9.69 -12.78 -13.56
N LEU A 30 8.88 -12.68 -12.49
CA LEU A 30 9.27 -12.89 -11.09
C LEU A 30 9.10 -14.35 -10.62
N ALA A 31 8.78 -15.28 -11.51
CA ALA A 31 8.70 -16.70 -11.16
C ALA A 31 9.98 -17.17 -10.45
N GLY A 32 9.82 -17.91 -9.36
CA GLY A 32 10.94 -18.42 -8.54
C GLY A 32 11.67 -17.37 -7.69
N SER A 33 11.21 -16.12 -7.64
CA SER A 33 11.74 -15.11 -6.71
C SER A 33 10.89 -14.96 -5.45
N ASP A 34 11.47 -14.36 -4.42
CA ASP A 34 10.84 -13.98 -3.16
C ASP A 34 10.03 -12.67 -3.25
N VAL A 35 10.20 -11.91 -4.34
CA VAL A 35 9.55 -10.62 -4.60
C VAL A 35 8.04 -10.79 -4.78
N LYS A 36 7.26 -10.07 -3.96
CA LYS A 36 5.79 -10.07 -4.06
C LYS A 36 5.28 -9.20 -5.21
N ILE A 37 4.08 -9.50 -5.69
CA ILE A 37 3.35 -8.67 -6.65
C ILE A 37 2.26 -7.90 -5.90
N CYS A 38 2.46 -6.59 -5.77
CA CYS A 38 1.45 -5.68 -5.26
C CYS A 38 0.72 -5.03 -6.44
N SER A 39 -0.62 -5.02 -6.40
CA SER A 39 -1.46 -4.26 -7.33
C SER A 39 -2.27 -3.20 -6.59
N VAL A 40 -2.85 -2.26 -7.33
CA VAL A 40 -3.69 -1.19 -6.79
C VAL A 40 -5.19 -1.47 -7.05
N VAL A 41 -6.06 -0.92 -6.20
CA VAL A 41 -7.53 -1.07 -6.30
C VAL A 41 -8.22 0.29 -6.08
N GLY A 42 -9.16 0.66 -6.96
CA GLY A 42 -9.84 1.95 -6.95
C GLY A 42 -8.88 3.13 -7.12
N TYR A 43 -7.77 2.92 -7.81
CA TYR A 43 -6.63 3.83 -7.80
C TYR A 43 -6.59 4.75 -9.03
N PRO A 44 -6.15 6.02 -8.90
CA PRO A 44 -5.70 6.68 -7.67
C PRO A 44 -6.81 7.41 -6.91
N LEU A 45 -8.01 7.56 -7.48
CA LEU A 45 -8.99 8.53 -6.98
C LEU A 45 -9.88 8.00 -5.83
N GLY A 46 -10.00 6.69 -5.68
CA GLY A 46 -10.84 6.07 -4.66
C GLY A 46 -12.34 6.26 -4.84
N ALA A 47 -12.79 6.85 -5.96
CA ALA A 47 -14.18 7.25 -6.19
C ALA A 47 -15.05 6.18 -6.88
N ASN A 48 -14.52 4.99 -7.13
CA ASN A 48 -15.29 3.86 -7.63
C ASN A 48 -16.27 3.33 -6.57
N THR A 49 -17.33 2.65 -7.00
CA THR A 49 -18.24 1.99 -6.06
C THR A 49 -17.57 0.81 -5.35
N ILE A 50 -18.15 0.36 -4.23
CA ILE A 50 -17.66 -0.79 -3.47
C ILE A 50 -17.64 -2.03 -4.37
N GLU A 51 -18.67 -2.24 -5.19
CA GLU A 51 -18.80 -3.39 -6.09
C GLU A 51 -17.67 -3.41 -7.13
N THR A 52 -17.31 -2.25 -7.70
CA THR A 52 -16.18 -2.15 -8.63
C THR A 52 -14.86 -2.47 -7.92
N LYS A 53 -14.62 -1.94 -6.71
CA LYS A 53 -13.40 -2.22 -5.95
C LYS A 53 -13.31 -3.71 -5.56
N VAL A 54 -14.42 -4.33 -5.20
CA VAL A 54 -14.49 -5.77 -4.93
C VAL A 54 -14.16 -6.59 -6.17
N PHE A 55 -14.76 -6.25 -7.32
CA PHE A 55 -14.47 -6.93 -8.59
C PHE A 55 -12.98 -6.83 -8.95
N GLU A 56 -12.41 -5.62 -8.89
CA GLU A 56 -11.00 -5.38 -9.20
C GLU A 56 -10.06 -6.09 -8.23
N ALA A 57 -10.35 -6.08 -6.93
CA ALA A 57 -9.57 -6.79 -5.92
C ALA A 57 -9.50 -8.30 -6.20
N ARG A 58 -10.66 -8.92 -6.51
CA ARG A 58 -10.76 -10.34 -6.88
C ARG A 58 -9.97 -10.66 -8.13
N ASP A 59 -10.16 -9.86 -9.19
CA ASP A 59 -9.48 -10.05 -10.46
C ASP A 59 -7.95 -9.92 -10.31
N ASN A 60 -7.48 -8.95 -9.51
CA ASN A 60 -6.07 -8.79 -9.19
C ASN A 60 -5.49 -10.04 -8.49
N VAL A 61 -6.17 -10.56 -7.47
CA VAL A 61 -5.72 -11.76 -6.75
C VAL A 61 -5.73 -12.99 -7.65
N LYS A 62 -6.80 -13.18 -8.43
CA LYS A 62 -6.91 -14.26 -9.43
C LYS A 62 -5.78 -14.22 -10.46
N LYS A 63 -5.39 -13.02 -10.91
CA LYS A 63 -4.24 -12.83 -11.83
C LYS A 63 -2.90 -13.08 -11.16
N GLY A 64 -2.85 -13.14 -9.83
CA GLY A 64 -1.70 -13.54 -9.05
C GLY A 64 -1.07 -12.44 -8.21
N ALA A 65 -1.80 -11.37 -7.89
CA ALA A 65 -1.34 -10.44 -6.86
C ALA A 65 -1.15 -11.17 -5.51
N ASP A 66 -0.13 -10.75 -4.77
CA ASP A 66 0.15 -11.15 -3.38
C ASP A 66 -0.29 -10.06 -2.40
N GLU A 67 -0.34 -8.81 -2.86
CA GLU A 67 -0.76 -7.67 -2.06
C GLU A 67 -1.66 -6.72 -2.87
N LEU A 68 -2.54 -6.02 -2.17
CA LEU A 68 -3.44 -5.01 -2.72
C LEU A 68 -3.25 -3.68 -1.97
N ASP A 69 -3.09 -2.60 -2.71
CA ASP A 69 -3.08 -1.22 -2.21
C ASP A 69 -4.39 -0.55 -2.67
N MET A 70 -5.43 -0.53 -1.83
CA MET A 70 -6.72 0.08 -2.15
C MET A 70 -6.79 1.55 -1.72
N VAL A 71 -7.44 2.41 -2.51
CA VAL A 71 -7.72 3.80 -2.12
C VAL A 71 -9.11 3.89 -1.50
N ILE A 72 -9.23 4.53 -0.34
CA ILE A 72 -10.53 4.79 0.30
C ILE A 72 -11.34 5.82 -0.49
N ASN A 73 -12.66 5.86 -0.28
CA ASN A 73 -13.48 6.95 -0.80
C ASN A 73 -13.19 8.28 -0.07
N LEU A 74 -12.32 9.09 -0.67
CA LEU A 74 -11.88 10.39 -0.14
C LEU A 74 -13.05 11.39 -0.02
N GLY A 75 -14.01 11.34 -0.94
CA GLY A 75 -15.22 12.16 -0.88
C GLY A 75 -16.10 11.82 0.33
N ALA A 76 -16.21 10.53 0.67
CA ALA A 76 -16.93 10.09 1.87
C ALA A 76 -16.24 10.55 3.16
N VAL A 77 -14.90 10.51 3.22
CA VAL A 77 -14.14 11.07 4.36
C VAL A 77 -14.43 12.56 4.53
N LYS A 78 -14.30 13.33 3.44
CA LYS A 78 -14.55 14.78 3.45
C LYS A 78 -15.99 15.16 3.72
N GLY A 79 -16.93 14.32 3.32
CA GLY A 79 -18.35 14.46 3.65
C GLY A 79 -18.73 13.95 5.04
N GLY A 80 -17.78 13.48 5.87
CA GLY A 80 -18.03 12.93 7.20
C GLY A 80 -18.75 11.58 7.23
N ASN A 81 -18.91 10.92 6.07
CA ASN A 81 -19.57 9.62 5.94
C ASN A 81 -18.61 8.46 6.25
N TYR A 82 -18.15 8.41 7.51
CA TYR A 82 -17.21 7.39 7.98
C TYR A 82 -17.80 5.98 7.97
N ASP A 83 -19.12 5.84 8.10
CA ASP A 83 -19.80 4.54 8.00
C ASP A 83 -19.65 3.94 6.60
N TYR A 84 -19.67 4.77 5.55
CA TYR A 84 -19.38 4.32 4.20
C TYR A 84 -17.93 3.87 4.06
N VAL A 85 -16.98 4.63 4.59
CA VAL A 85 -15.54 4.31 4.54
C VAL A 85 -15.26 2.99 5.26
N GLU A 86 -15.81 2.80 6.46
CA GLU A 86 -15.68 1.56 7.22
C GLU A 86 -16.28 0.37 6.47
N ARG A 87 -17.49 0.54 5.91
CA ARG A 87 -18.16 -0.50 5.15
C ARG A 87 -17.38 -0.90 3.90
N GLU A 88 -16.86 0.08 3.15
CA GLU A 88 -16.05 -0.15 1.96
C GLU A 88 -14.83 -1.01 2.26
N ILE A 89 -14.03 -0.61 3.26
CA ILE A 89 -12.82 -1.34 3.64
C ILE A 89 -13.17 -2.74 4.12
N LYS A 90 -14.16 -2.87 5.03
CA LYS A 90 -14.58 -4.17 5.57
C LYS A 90 -15.09 -5.11 4.49
N ILE A 91 -15.88 -4.64 3.52
CA ILE A 91 -16.39 -5.48 2.44
C ILE A 91 -15.23 -6.01 1.58
N VAL A 92 -14.32 -5.15 1.14
CA VAL A 92 -13.17 -5.57 0.33
C VAL A 92 -12.30 -6.57 1.10
N VAL A 93 -11.97 -6.27 2.36
CA VAL A 93 -11.19 -7.19 3.21
C VAL A 93 -11.90 -8.53 3.39
N ASN A 94 -13.16 -8.54 3.81
CA ASN A 94 -13.88 -9.78 4.11
C ASN A 94 -14.05 -10.68 2.88
N VAL A 95 -14.28 -10.09 1.70
CA VAL A 95 -14.37 -10.85 0.45
C VAL A 95 -13.05 -11.57 0.16
N ILE A 96 -11.93 -10.83 0.19
CA ILE A 96 -10.62 -11.40 -0.11
C ILE A 96 -10.21 -12.44 0.94
N ARG A 97 -10.51 -12.21 2.23
CA ARG A 97 -10.23 -13.18 3.30
C ARG A 97 -11.01 -14.48 3.13
N ARG A 98 -12.30 -14.40 2.78
CA ARG A 98 -13.14 -15.60 2.54
C ARG A 98 -12.61 -16.42 1.37
N GLU A 99 -12.25 -15.77 0.27
CA GLU A 99 -11.74 -16.45 -0.92
C GLU A 99 -10.30 -16.96 -0.73
N GLN A 100 -9.49 -16.29 0.09
CA GLN A 100 -8.19 -16.80 0.52
C GLN A 100 -8.29 -18.16 1.19
N ILE A 101 -9.28 -18.35 2.07
CA ILE A 101 -9.53 -19.63 2.76
C ILE A 101 -10.00 -20.70 1.76
N ALA A 102 -10.77 -20.31 0.75
CA ALA A 102 -11.37 -21.24 -0.21
C ALA A 102 -10.46 -21.63 -1.39
N GLU A 103 -9.64 -20.70 -1.90
CA GLU A 103 -9.03 -20.83 -3.23
C GLU A 103 -7.52 -20.59 -3.27
N TYR A 104 -7.00 -19.62 -2.52
CA TYR A 104 -5.63 -19.12 -2.75
C TYR A 104 -4.56 -19.72 -1.81
N ASN A 105 -4.97 -20.28 -0.67
CA ASN A 105 -4.09 -20.87 0.37
C ASN A 105 -2.87 -19.99 0.73
N LYS A 106 -2.99 -18.66 0.64
CA LYS A 106 -1.94 -17.69 0.98
C LYS A 106 -2.56 -16.40 1.50
N HIS A 107 -1.87 -15.73 2.42
CA HIS A 107 -2.31 -14.43 2.93
C HIS A 107 -2.11 -13.31 1.91
N ILE A 108 -3.20 -12.60 1.58
CA ILE A 108 -3.16 -11.43 0.71
C ILE A 108 -3.07 -10.18 1.56
N ASN A 109 -1.94 -9.46 1.53
CA ASN A 109 -1.80 -8.22 2.29
C ASN A 109 -2.68 -7.12 1.66
N ILE A 110 -3.59 -6.53 2.43
CA ILE A 110 -4.43 -5.41 2.02
C ILE A 110 -3.97 -4.14 2.74
N LYS A 111 -3.59 -3.14 1.94
CA LYS A 111 -3.09 -1.85 2.41
C LYS A 111 -4.07 -0.77 1.98
N VAL A 112 -4.40 0.12 2.90
CA VAL A 112 -5.42 1.14 2.69
C VAL A 112 -4.76 2.50 2.54
N ILE A 113 -4.81 3.06 1.33
CA ILE A 113 -4.31 4.40 0.99
C ILE A 113 -5.33 5.43 1.45
N ILE A 114 -4.90 6.37 2.30
CA ILE A 114 -5.78 7.40 2.88
C ILE A 114 -5.59 8.80 2.24
N GLU A 115 -4.54 8.98 1.43
CA GLU A 115 -4.15 10.24 0.81
C GLU A 115 -3.98 11.38 1.82
N THR A 116 -2.99 11.25 2.71
CA THR A 116 -2.78 12.21 3.83
C THR A 116 -2.64 13.66 3.38
N ALA A 117 -2.13 13.90 2.17
CA ALA A 117 -1.93 15.23 1.60
C ALA A 117 -3.20 16.10 1.53
N ILE A 118 -4.39 15.48 1.57
CA ILE A 118 -5.65 16.21 1.56
C ILE A 118 -6.43 16.05 2.87
N LEU A 119 -5.96 15.26 3.84
CA LEU A 119 -6.65 15.01 5.10
C LEU A 119 -6.07 15.88 6.23
N ASN A 120 -6.92 16.28 7.17
CA ASN A 120 -6.47 16.89 8.42
C ASN A 120 -6.14 15.80 9.47
N ARG A 121 -5.53 16.21 10.59
CA ARG A 121 -5.08 15.30 11.64
C ARG A 121 -6.22 14.46 12.24
N ASP A 122 -7.41 15.03 12.42
CA ASP A 122 -8.55 14.31 13.00
C ASP A 122 -9.15 13.30 12.02
N GLU A 123 -9.21 13.65 10.74
CA GLU A 123 -9.60 12.72 9.66
C GLU A 123 -8.61 11.55 9.58
N ILE A 124 -7.30 11.80 9.64
CA ILE A 124 -6.26 10.76 9.65
C ILE A 124 -6.48 9.82 10.83
N LYS A 125 -6.64 10.35 12.05
CA LYS A 125 -6.90 9.54 13.26
C LYS A 125 -8.16 8.69 13.12
N LYS A 126 -9.24 9.27 12.61
CA LYS A 126 -10.53 8.59 12.44
C LYS A 126 -10.41 7.44 11.43
N VAL A 127 -9.83 7.69 10.27
CA VAL A 127 -9.62 6.67 9.22
C VAL A 127 -8.67 5.58 9.69
N CYS A 128 -7.57 5.91 10.37
CA CYS A 128 -6.65 4.92 10.93
C CYS A 128 -7.36 4.01 11.96
N SER A 129 -8.20 4.59 12.82
CA SER A 129 -9.00 3.82 13.78
C SER A 129 -10.01 2.87 13.11
N ILE A 130 -10.54 3.25 11.95
CA ILE A 130 -11.40 2.38 11.13
C ILE A 130 -10.58 1.24 10.54
N ILE A 131 -9.40 1.54 9.98
CA ILE A 131 -8.50 0.56 9.35
C ILE A 131 -8.07 -0.50 10.37
N GLU A 132 -7.67 -0.10 11.58
CA GLU A 132 -7.29 -1.00 12.69
C GLU A 132 -8.35 -2.08 12.97
N LYS A 133 -9.63 -1.72 12.84
CA LYS A 133 -10.77 -2.61 13.15
C LYS A 133 -11.35 -3.31 11.92
N SER A 134 -10.77 -3.07 10.74
CA SER A 134 -11.31 -3.56 9.46
C SER A 134 -10.75 -4.91 9.03
N GLY A 135 -9.63 -5.35 9.61
CA GLY A 135 -8.89 -6.55 9.19
C GLY A 135 -7.92 -6.31 8.02
N ALA A 136 -7.76 -5.07 7.56
CA ALA A 136 -6.67 -4.66 6.68
C ALA A 136 -5.33 -4.76 7.41
N ASP A 137 -4.24 -4.90 6.65
CA ASP A 137 -2.90 -5.19 7.20
C ASP A 137 -2.03 -3.93 7.31
N PHE A 138 -2.32 -2.89 6.51
CA PHE A 138 -1.55 -1.64 6.49
C PHE A 138 -2.41 -0.40 6.32
N VAL A 139 -1.95 0.70 6.92
CA VAL A 139 -2.26 2.07 6.45
C VAL A 139 -1.17 2.50 5.47
N LYS A 140 -1.55 3.14 4.36
CA LYS A 140 -0.63 3.74 3.39
C LYS A 140 -0.92 5.25 3.25
N THR A 141 0.14 6.07 3.20
CA THR A 141 -0.01 7.53 3.20
C THR A 141 -0.66 8.05 1.91
N SER A 142 0.00 7.87 0.77
CA SER A 142 -0.29 8.66 -0.44
C SER A 142 -0.31 7.80 -1.70
N THR A 143 -1.08 8.20 -2.72
CA THR A 143 -1.01 7.55 -4.03
C THR A 143 0.26 7.93 -4.79
N GLY A 144 0.74 9.16 -4.61
CA GLY A 144 1.79 9.77 -5.43
C GLY A 144 1.25 10.52 -6.66
N PHE A 145 -0.07 10.59 -6.83
CA PHE A 145 -0.76 11.42 -7.83
C PHE A 145 -1.42 12.66 -7.20
N GLY A 146 -1.42 12.76 -5.87
CA GLY A 146 -1.86 13.93 -5.13
C GLY A 146 -0.83 15.07 -5.10
N VAL A 147 -1.14 16.10 -4.31
CA VAL A 147 -0.34 17.33 -4.22
C VAL A 147 0.97 17.16 -3.44
N LYS A 148 1.03 16.18 -2.53
CA LYS A 148 2.20 15.88 -1.69
C LYS A 148 2.31 14.38 -1.39
N GLY A 149 3.52 13.96 -1.01
CA GLY A 149 3.85 12.59 -0.63
C GLY A 149 3.75 12.36 0.88
N ALA A 150 4.54 11.40 1.39
CA ALA A 150 4.61 11.10 2.81
C ALA A 150 5.37 12.21 3.57
N GLU A 151 4.76 12.75 4.62
CA GLU A 151 5.41 13.66 5.57
C GLU A 151 5.71 12.92 6.89
N LEU A 152 6.81 13.29 7.58
CA LEU A 152 7.23 12.60 8.82
C LEU A 152 6.17 12.66 9.92
N ASP A 153 5.48 13.79 10.04
CA ASP A 153 4.46 13.99 11.07
C ASP A 153 3.20 13.17 10.81
N ASP A 154 2.86 12.90 9.54
CA ASP A 154 1.79 11.98 9.19
C ASP A 154 2.15 10.54 9.58
N ILE A 155 3.39 10.11 9.34
CA ILE A 155 3.83 8.75 9.71
C ILE A 155 3.79 8.56 11.23
N ARG A 156 4.31 9.54 11.98
CA ARG A 156 4.25 9.52 13.46
C ARG A 156 2.81 9.47 13.95
N LEU A 157 1.95 10.33 13.39
CA LEU A 157 0.53 10.38 13.75
C LEU A 157 -0.18 9.06 13.47
N ILE A 158 0.03 8.46 12.29
CA ILE A 158 -0.56 7.15 11.96
C ILE A 158 -0.06 6.10 12.96
N ARG A 159 1.25 6.08 13.26
CA ARG A 159 1.85 5.12 14.19
C ARG A 159 1.36 5.27 15.64
N GLU A 160 1.03 6.49 16.08
CA GLU A 160 0.41 6.74 17.38
C GLU A 160 -0.99 6.14 17.49
N VAL A 161 -1.72 6.05 16.37
CA VAL A 161 -3.13 5.61 16.34
C VAL A 161 -3.26 4.11 16.15
N VAL A 162 -2.44 3.51 15.28
CA VAL A 162 -2.54 2.08 14.93
C VAL A 162 -1.61 1.22 15.78
N THR A 163 -2.04 0.01 16.11
CA THR A 163 -1.21 -0.90 16.89
C THR A 163 -0.03 -1.44 16.05
N ARG A 164 0.90 -2.14 16.71
CA ARG A 164 2.03 -2.78 16.02
C ARG A 164 1.59 -3.88 15.03
N ASN A 165 0.34 -4.34 15.12
CA ASN A 165 -0.20 -5.34 14.20
C ASN A 165 -0.53 -4.74 12.83
N ILE A 166 -0.69 -3.41 12.74
CA ILE A 166 -0.89 -2.70 11.49
C ILE A 166 0.42 -2.12 11.00
N GLY A 167 0.79 -2.51 9.79
CA GLY A 167 1.92 -1.92 9.10
C GLY A 167 1.63 -0.49 8.63
N VAL A 168 2.68 0.32 8.50
CA VAL A 168 2.59 1.69 7.99
C VAL A 168 3.45 1.78 6.74
N LYS A 169 2.82 2.04 5.59
CA LYS A 169 3.49 2.19 4.30
C LYS A 169 3.60 3.67 3.94
N ALA A 170 4.80 4.22 4.06
CA ALA A 170 5.09 5.57 3.56
C ALA A 170 5.27 5.53 2.04
N SER A 171 4.62 6.43 1.30
CA SER A 171 4.81 6.53 -0.15
C SER A 171 4.64 7.94 -0.67
N GLY A 172 5.35 8.23 -1.78
CA GLY A 172 5.39 9.54 -2.43
C GLY A 172 6.57 10.39 -1.93
N GLY A 173 7.43 10.83 -2.85
CA GLY A 173 8.53 11.76 -2.55
C GLY A 173 9.82 11.15 -1.96
N ILE A 174 9.87 9.84 -1.72
CA ILE A 174 11.02 9.16 -1.09
C ILE A 174 12.11 8.90 -2.14
N ARG A 175 13.23 9.62 -2.13
CA ARG A 175 14.23 9.58 -3.21
C ARG A 175 15.62 9.14 -2.77
N THR A 176 15.98 9.42 -1.52
CA THR A 176 17.33 9.18 -0.97
C THR A 176 17.29 8.17 0.18
N PHE A 177 18.45 7.62 0.53
CA PHE A 177 18.60 6.80 1.73
C PHE A 177 18.24 7.57 3.01
N GLY A 178 18.59 8.87 3.08
CA GLY A 178 18.20 9.74 4.20
C GLY A 178 16.69 9.85 4.37
N ASP A 179 15.94 10.05 3.27
CA ASP A 179 14.47 10.08 3.30
C ASP A 179 13.90 8.75 3.81
N ALA A 180 14.44 7.64 3.31
CA ALA A 180 14.01 6.30 3.67
C ALA A 180 14.24 6.03 5.16
N GLN A 181 15.43 6.34 5.68
CA GLN A 181 15.77 6.15 7.08
C GLN A 181 14.88 6.99 7.99
N ALA A 182 14.67 8.28 7.67
CA ALA A 182 13.84 9.16 8.48
C ALA A 182 12.38 8.65 8.59
N LEU A 183 11.81 8.11 7.51
CA LEU A 183 10.46 7.55 7.52
C LEU A 183 10.37 6.23 8.30
N ILE A 184 11.42 5.40 8.23
CA ILE A 184 11.52 4.17 9.04
C ILE A 184 11.58 4.54 10.53
N ASP A 185 12.44 5.49 10.90
CA ASP A 185 12.58 5.98 12.27
C ASP A 185 11.28 6.60 12.80
N ALA A 186 10.50 7.23 11.93
CA ALA A 186 9.18 7.76 12.26
C ALA A 186 8.10 6.66 12.48
N GLY A 187 8.36 5.41 12.10
CA GLY A 187 7.48 4.27 12.35
C GLY A 187 6.91 3.58 11.09
N ALA A 188 7.39 3.92 9.89
CA ALA A 188 7.05 3.20 8.67
C ALA A 188 7.68 1.80 8.66
N THR A 189 6.89 0.80 8.27
CA THR A 189 7.33 -0.61 8.12
C THR A 189 7.41 -1.05 6.66
N ARG A 190 7.00 -0.18 5.74
CA ARG A 190 7.15 -0.36 4.29
C ARG A 190 7.35 0.99 3.62
N LEU A 191 8.18 1.03 2.59
CA LEU A 191 8.37 2.22 1.75
C LEU A 191 7.88 1.94 0.33
N GLY A 192 7.10 2.86 -0.24
CA GLY A 192 6.67 2.85 -1.63
C GLY A 192 7.40 3.93 -2.43
N THR A 193 8.33 3.52 -3.30
CA THR A 193 9.18 4.43 -4.07
C THR A 193 9.59 3.84 -5.41
N SER A 194 9.77 4.71 -6.41
CA SER A 194 10.42 4.38 -7.69
C SER A 194 11.95 4.51 -7.66
N SER A 195 12.51 5.08 -6.58
CA SER A 195 13.95 5.32 -6.39
C SER A 195 14.66 4.20 -5.64
N GLY A 196 14.05 3.02 -5.46
CA GLY A 196 14.61 1.94 -4.64
C GLY A 196 16.04 1.54 -4.99
N VAL A 197 16.38 1.47 -6.29
CA VAL A 197 17.76 1.16 -6.72
C VAL A 197 18.75 2.23 -6.29
N ASN A 198 18.36 3.51 -6.36
CA ASN A 198 19.22 4.62 -5.92
C ASN A 198 19.44 4.57 -4.40
N ILE A 199 18.36 4.35 -3.64
CA ILE A 199 18.40 4.25 -2.18
C ILE A 199 19.35 3.13 -1.72
N ILE A 200 19.28 1.95 -2.34
CA ILE A 200 20.19 0.84 -2.00
C ILE A 200 21.64 1.16 -2.38
N LYS A 201 21.87 1.81 -3.53
CA LYS A 201 23.22 2.23 -3.92
C LYS A 201 23.83 3.24 -2.94
N GLU A 202 23.05 4.22 -2.48
CA GLU A 202 23.47 5.18 -1.46
C GLU A 202 23.79 4.46 -0.15
N TYR A 203 22.92 3.55 0.29
CA TYR A 203 23.16 2.72 1.47
C TYR A 203 24.49 1.94 1.37
N SER A 204 24.68 1.17 0.30
CA SER A 204 25.90 0.38 0.10
C SER A 204 27.16 1.24 0.07
N ALA A 205 27.11 2.44 -0.53
CA ALA A 205 28.26 3.35 -0.56
C ALA A 205 28.68 3.87 0.83
N ILE A 206 27.74 3.87 1.80
CA ILE A 206 27.98 4.30 3.19
C ILE A 206 28.44 3.11 4.05
N PHE A 207 27.80 1.95 3.93
CA PHE A 207 27.93 0.85 4.90
C PHE A 207 28.67 -0.40 4.40
N ASP A 208 28.76 -0.64 3.08
CA ASP A 208 29.44 -1.84 2.53
C ASP A 208 30.92 -1.58 2.23
N LYS A 209 31.54 -0.63 2.93
CA LYS A 209 32.98 -0.31 2.83
C LYS A 209 33.82 -1.12 3.80
#